data_AF-F1BH13-F1
#
_entry.id   AF-F1BH13-F1
#
_cell.length_a   1.000
_cell.length_b   1.000
_cell.length_c   1.000
_cell.angle_alpha   90.00
_cell.angle_beta   90.00
_cell.angle_gamma   90.00
#
_symmetry.space_group_name_H-M   'P 1'
#
loop_
_entity.id
_entity.type
_entity.pdbx_description
1 polymer ?
#
loop_
_entity_poly.entity_id
_entity_poly.type
_entity_poly.pdbx_seq_one_letter_code
_entity_poly.pdbx_strand_id
1 'polypeptide(L)'
;SGRYEGKITRNSERFKELTPNYNPDIIFKDEENTGADRLMTQRCKDKLNSLAISVMNQWPGVKLRVTEGWDEDGHHSEESLHYEGRAVDITTSDRDRTKYGMLARLAVEAGFDWVYYESKAHTHCSVKAENSVAAKSGGCFPAEARVSLEDGGSKSVKDLKPGDRVLGADDEGNLVYSDFVMFLDKADAVKRVFYVIETREPRRRLPLTAAHLLFAGEQEGAPPRATYASEVRPGQLVYITDGDGDGSRLQPAEVEKVYLEEMAGSYAPLTVQGNLVINQVLASCYAVLEQHSLAHWAFAPVRMSYAAKSLFAPRDPLMVNSTVQENGVHWYSRHL
;
A
#
# COMPACT_ATOMS: atom_id res chain seq x y z
N SER A 1 5.66 6.37 15.20
CA SER A 1 6.12 6.54 13.81
C SER A 1 7.51 5.95 13.48
N GLY A 2 7.97 4.88 14.16
CA GLY A 2 9.29 4.28 13.87
C GLY A 2 10.48 5.04 14.49
N ARG A 3 11.70 4.61 14.18
CA ARG A 3 12.94 5.22 14.69
C ARG A 3 13.31 6.48 13.90
N TYR A 4 14.00 7.40 14.55
CA TYR A 4 14.73 8.49 13.92
C TYR A 4 15.92 7.91 13.12
N GLU A 5 16.08 8.33 11.88
CA GLU A 5 17.13 7.95 10.92
C GLU A 5 18.21 9.03 10.77
N GLY A 6 17.96 10.25 11.23
CA GLY A 6 18.91 11.37 11.22
C GLY A 6 18.40 12.60 10.47
N LYS A 7 18.80 13.80 10.92
CA LYS A 7 18.40 15.10 10.37
C LYS A 7 18.74 15.21 8.88
N ILE A 8 17.75 15.63 8.10
CA ILE A 8 17.90 16.01 6.70
C ILE A 8 18.16 17.52 6.66
N THR A 9 19.21 17.93 5.95
CA THR A 9 19.54 19.35 5.72
C THR A 9 19.43 19.65 4.23
N ARG A 10 19.30 20.93 3.82
CA ARG A 10 19.19 21.29 2.38
C ARG A 10 20.31 20.73 1.51
N ASN A 11 21.50 20.56 2.10
CA ASN A 11 22.70 20.10 1.40
C ASN A 11 22.96 18.60 1.57
N SER A 12 22.10 17.85 2.26
CA SER A 12 22.30 16.41 2.46
C SER A 12 21.78 15.59 1.27
N GLU A 13 22.37 14.43 1.02
CA GLU A 13 21.91 13.52 -0.04
C GLU A 13 20.47 13.05 0.16
N ARG A 14 19.99 13.04 1.42
CA ARG A 14 18.64 12.65 1.79
C ARG A 14 17.61 13.75 1.51
N PHE A 15 18.01 14.97 1.18
CA PHE A 15 17.06 16.04 0.82
C PHE A 15 16.16 15.67 -0.36
N LYS A 16 16.65 14.83 -1.28
CA LYS A 16 15.87 14.26 -2.40
C LYS A 16 14.71 13.35 -1.97
N GLU A 17 14.67 12.93 -0.70
CA GLU A 17 13.57 12.15 -0.13
C GLU A 17 12.35 13.03 0.18
N LEU A 18 12.54 14.35 0.27
CA LEU A 18 11.48 15.31 0.53
C LEU A 18 10.88 15.83 -0.78
N THR A 19 9.56 15.89 -0.83
CA THR A 19 8.81 16.47 -1.94
C THR A 19 7.95 17.62 -1.43
N PRO A 20 7.86 18.73 -2.17
CA PRO A 20 6.97 19.82 -1.79
C PRO A 20 5.50 19.41 -1.97
N ASN A 21 4.67 19.84 -1.03
CA ASN A 21 3.23 19.76 -1.12
C ASN A 21 2.62 21.12 -1.49
N TYR A 22 1.98 21.15 -2.67
CA TYR A 22 1.30 22.33 -3.22
C TYR A 22 -0.22 22.16 -3.28
N ASN A 23 -0.78 21.27 -2.45
CA ASN A 23 -2.22 21.08 -2.37
C ASN A 23 -2.92 22.42 -2.03
N PRO A 24 -3.82 22.92 -2.90
CA PRO A 24 -4.50 24.21 -2.68
C PRO A 24 -5.48 24.19 -1.50
N ASP A 25 -5.79 23.01 -0.97
CA ASP A 25 -6.69 22.82 0.17
C ASP A 25 -5.99 22.78 1.53
N ILE A 26 -4.67 22.99 1.52
CA ILE A 26 -3.86 23.11 2.73
C ILE A 26 -3.26 24.51 2.79
N ILE A 27 -3.45 25.19 3.92
CA ILE A 27 -2.78 26.45 4.23
C ILE A 27 -1.45 26.13 4.90
N PHE A 28 -0.34 26.59 4.32
CA PHE A 28 0.99 26.51 4.94
C PHE A 28 1.31 27.86 5.56
N LYS A 29 1.86 27.86 6.77
CA LYS A 29 2.18 29.10 7.50
C LYS A 29 3.42 29.76 6.93
N ASP A 30 4.48 28.97 6.70
CA ASP A 30 5.73 29.38 6.04
C ASP A 30 6.26 30.72 6.56
N GLU A 31 6.33 30.88 7.89
CA GLU A 31 6.86 32.09 8.50
C GLU A 31 8.35 32.30 8.22
N GLU A 32 9.07 31.22 7.91
CA GLU A 32 10.48 31.22 7.52
C GLU A 32 10.66 31.85 6.13
N ASN A 33 9.61 31.89 5.30
CA ASN A 33 9.65 32.29 3.90
C ASN A 33 10.65 31.46 3.06
N THR A 34 10.84 30.19 3.42
CA THR A 34 11.76 29.27 2.74
C THR A 34 11.04 28.10 2.07
N GLY A 35 9.73 27.99 2.26
CA GLY A 35 8.91 26.86 1.81
C GLY A 35 9.17 25.57 2.59
N ALA A 36 9.90 25.61 3.71
CA ALA A 36 10.27 24.44 4.49
C ALA A 36 9.04 23.64 4.99
N ASP A 37 8.00 24.36 5.41
CA ASP A 37 6.69 23.83 5.78
C ASP A 37 6.03 22.92 4.74
N ARG A 38 6.38 23.10 3.46
CA ARG A 38 5.83 22.32 2.36
C ARG A 38 6.60 21.05 2.10
N LEU A 39 7.83 20.94 2.59
CA LEU A 39 8.72 19.81 2.33
C LEU A 39 8.39 18.67 3.29
N MET A 40 8.08 17.51 2.72
CA MET A 40 7.72 16.33 3.49
C MET A 40 7.97 15.06 2.68
N THR A 41 8.08 13.93 3.36
CA THR A 41 8.12 12.60 2.73
C THR A 41 6.81 12.31 1.96
N GLN A 42 6.87 11.40 0.98
CA GLN A 42 5.71 11.07 0.15
C GLN A 42 4.53 10.53 0.99
N ARG A 43 4.80 9.65 1.95
CA ARG A 43 3.81 9.14 2.91
C ARG A 43 3.18 10.26 3.72
N CYS A 44 3.99 11.21 4.22
CA CYS A 44 3.45 12.35 4.95
C CYS A 44 2.51 13.17 4.06
N LYS A 45 2.91 13.42 2.82
CA LYS A 45 2.09 14.11 1.81
C LYS A 45 0.76 13.39 1.55
N ASP A 46 0.77 12.08 1.39
CA ASP A 46 -0.44 11.29 1.12
C ASP A 46 -1.43 11.35 2.30
N LYS A 47 -0.93 11.15 3.54
CA LYS A 47 -1.74 11.22 4.76
C LYS A 47 -2.28 12.64 5.01
N LEU A 48 -1.45 13.65 4.77
CA LEU A 48 -1.84 15.05 4.92
C LEU A 48 -2.91 15.47 3.89
N ASN A 49 -2.80 15.01 2.65
CA ASN A 49 -3.80 15.28 1.61
C ASN A 49 -5.14 14.61 1.92
N SER A 50 -5.11 13.36 2.41
CA SER A 50 -6.31 12.66 2.89
C SER A 50 -6.98 13.42 4.04
N LEU A 51 -6.17 13.87 5.01
CA LEU A 51 -6.66 14.69 6.12
C LEU A 51 -7.30 16.00 5.66
N ALA A 52 -6.72 16.69 4.66
CA ALA A 52 -7.26 17.94 4.13
C ALA A 52 -8.70 17.77 3.61
N ILE A 53 -8.99 16.67 2.92
CA ILE A 53 -10.34 16.33 2.45
C ILE A 53 -11.28 16.13 3.65
N SER A 54 -10.86 15.34 4.65
CA SER A 54 -11.64 15.08 5.85
C SER A 54 -11.95 16.35 6.64
N VAL A 55 -11.02 17.30 6.75
CA VAL A 55 -11.21 18.59 7.42
C VAL A 55 -12.26 19.43 6.71
N MET A 56 -12.20 19.55 5.39
CA MET A 56 -13.18 20.31 4.61
C MET A 56 -14.59 19.70 4.67
N ASN A 57 -14.68 18.37 4.71
CA ASN A 57 -15.95 17.66 4.86
C ASN A 57 -16.52 17.82 6.28
N GLN A 58 -15.67 17.77 7.30
CA GLN A 58 -16.08 17.92 8.70
C GLN A 58 -16.55 19.35 9.02
N TRP A 59 -15.91 20.35 8.42
CA TRP A 59 -16.20 21.77 8.65
C TRP A 59 -16.24 22.53 7.32
N PRO A 60 -17.43 22.69 6.71
CA PRO A 60 -17.57 23.45 5.47
C PRO A 60 -16.98 24.86 5.58
N GLY A 61 -16.09 25.21 4.65
CA GLY A 61 -15.40 26.51 4.62
C GLY A 61 -14.12 26.59 5.46
N VAL A 62 -13.76 25.53 6.19
CA VAL A 62 -12.51 25.44 6.95
C VAL A 62 -11.53 24.51 6.23
N LYS A 63 -10.27 24.95 6.11
CA LYS A 63 -9.18 24.17 5.52
C LYS A 63 -8.23 23.63 6.58
N LEU A 64 -7.48 22.60 6.22
CA LEU A 64 -6.34 22.16 7.02
C LEU A 64 -5.25 23.23 6.96
N ARG A 65 -4.56 23.45 8.07
CA ARG A 65 -3.45 24.40 8.14
C ARG A 65 -2.23 23.78 8.82
N VAL A 66 -1.12 23.70 8.11
CA VAL A 66 0.19 23.31 8.65
C VAL A 66 0.87 24.55 9.23
N THR A 67 1.33 24.44 10.48
CA THR A 67 2.16 25.46 11.13
C THR A 67 3.64 25.15 11.06
N GLU A 68 3.98 23.87 11.06
CA GLU A 68 5.37 23.41 11.04
C GLU A 68 5.43 22.12 10.21
N GLY A 69 6.34 22.05 9.23
CA GLY A 69 6.59 20.87 8.40
C GLY A 69 7.99 20.29 8.63
N TRP A 70 8.82 20.29 7.60
CA TRP A 70 10.24 19.98 7.75
C TRP A 70 10.97 21.17 8.36
N ASP A 71 11.66 20.95 9.48
CA ASP A 71 12.38 22.00 10.21
C ASP A 71 13.89 21.97 9.91
N GLU A 72 14.44 23.11 9.50
CA GLU A 72 15.87 23.30 9.29
C GLU A 72 16.57 24.02 10.47
N ASP A 73 15.83 24.80 11.26
CA ASP A 73 16.32 25.75 12.24
C ASP A 73 16.60 25.14 13.62
N GLY A 74 16.00 23.98 13.92
CA GLY A 74 16.31 23.25 15.15
C GLY A 74 15.40 23.62 16.33
N HIS A 75 14.13 23.93 16.06
CA HIS A 75 13.16 24.35 17.07
C HIS A 75 12.54 23.19 17.86
N HIS A 76 12.89 21.93 17.54
CA HIS A 76 12.38 20.73 18.18
C HIS A 76 13.44 19.96 18.99
N SER A 77 13.00 18.92 19.71
CA SER A 77 13.91 17.99 20.42
C SER A 77 14.91 17.31 19.47
N GLU A 78 16.05 16.85 20.01
CA GLU A 78 17.22 16.37 19.21
C GLU A 78 16.88 15.28 18.17
N GLU A 79 15.92 14.40 18.46
CA GLU A 79 15.49 13.30 17.58
C GLU A 79 14.10 13.54 16.96
N SER A 80 13.71 14.81 16.81
CA SER A 80 12.42 15.17 16.23
C SER A 80 12.26 14.69 14.79
N LEU A 81 11.07 14.19 14.47
CA LEU A 81 10.73 13.73 13.12
C LEU A 81 10.45 14.88 12.15
N HIS A 82 10.34 16.12 12.64
CA HIS A 82 10.32 17.32 11.80
C HIS A 82 11.62 17.46 11.01
N TYR A 83 12.76 17.08 11.59
CA TYR A 83 14.06 17.11 10.92
C TYR A 83 14.18 16.15 9.73
N GLU A 84 13.24 15.22 9.58
CA GLU A 84 13.19 14.26 8.47
C GLU A 84 12.00 14.50 7.53
N GLY A 85 11.23 15.58 7.72
CA GLY A 85 10.01 15.85 6.95
C GLY A 85 8.97 14.73 7.10
N ARG A 86 8.97 14.05 8.25
CA ARG A 86 8.04 12.97 8.60
C ARG A 86 7.03 13.39 9.67
N ALA A 87 7.06 14.64 10.10
CA ALA A 87 6.10 15.19 11.03
C ALA A 87 5.55 16.52 10.52
N VAL A 88 4.39 16.86 11.03
CA VAL A 88 3.70 18.13 10.80
C VAL A 88 2.98 18.53 12.08
N ASP A 89 3.00 19.82 12.35
CA ASP A 89 2.13 20.44 13.34
C ASP A 89 0.97 21.11 12.62
N ILE A 90 -0.26 20.74 13.01
CA ILE A 90 -1.46 21.10 12.27
C ILE A 90 -2.50 21.80 13.14
N THR A 91 -3.28 22.63 12.46
CA THR A 91 -4.39 23.44 12.96
C THR A 91 -5.51 23.49 11.93
N THR A 92 -6.66 24.04 12.30
CA THR A 92 -7.67 24.46 11.33
C THR A 92 -7.36 25.87 10.82
N SER A 93 -7.78 26.21 9.60
CA SER A 93 -7.49 27.51 8.98
C SER A 93 -8.11 28.70 9.74
N ASP A 94 -9.23 28.47 10.42
CA ASP A 94 -9.90 29.44 11.30
C ASP A 94 -9.26 29.54 12.70
N ARG A 95 -8.29 28.66 13.01
CA ARG A 95 -7.55 28.60 14.28
C ARG A 95 -8.45 28.42 15.51
N ASP A 96 -9.62 27.81 15.32
CA ASP A 96 -10.53 27.46 16.41
C ASP A 96 -10.02 26.24 17.19
N ARG A 97 -9.43 26.50 18.34
CA ARG A 97 -8.84 25.49 19.22
C ARG A 97 -9.84 24.45 19.73
N THR A 98 -11.15 24.76 19.74
CA THR A 98 -12.17 23.78 20.14
C THR A 98 -12.29 22.63 19.14
N LYS A 99 -11.86 22.83 17.88
CA LYS A 99 -11.87 21.82 16.82
C LYS A 99 -10.69 20.84 16.92
N TYR A 100 -9.63 21.17 17.64
CA TYR A 100 -8.37 20.42 17.55
C TYR A 100 -8.47 18.99 18.08
N GLY A 101 -9.32 18.73 19.08
CA GLY A 101 -9.54 17.36 19.55
C GLY A 101 -10.13 16.46 18.47
N MET A 102 -11.07 16.99 17.68
CA MET A 102 -11.62 16.31 16.51
C MET A 102 -10.63 16.29 15.35
N LEU A 103 -9.84 17.35 15.14
CA LEU A 103 -8.77 17.37 14.13
C LEU A 103 -7.77 16.22 14.34
N ALA A 104 -7.36 16.00 15.60
CA ALA A 104 -6.51 14.88 15.97
C ALA A 104 -7.18 13.54 15.66
N ARG A 105 -8.48 13.39 15.93
CA ARG A 105 -9.21 12.19 15.55
C ARG A 105 -9.21 11.97 14.03
N LEU A 106 -9.49 13.01 13.24
CA LEU A 106 -9.44 12.93 11.79
C LEU A 106 -8.04 12.56 11.27
N ALA A 107 -6.98 13.03 11.92
CA ALA A 107 -5.60 12.67 11.56
C ALA A 107 -5.33 11.17 11.78
N VAL A 108 -5.88 10.58 12.85
CA VAL A 108 -5.80 9.13 13.07
C VAL A 108 -6.51 8.37 11.94
N GLU A 109 -7.75 8.76 11.62
CA GLU A 109 -8.53 8.13 10.54
C GLU A 109 -7.92 8.37 9.15
N ALA A 110 -7.20 9.47 8.95
CA ALA A 110 -6.45 9.74 7.72
C ALA A 110 -5.21 8.83 7.58
N GLY A 111 -4.84 8.10 8.64
CA GLY A 111 -3.79 7.09 8.63
C GLY A 111 -2.39 7.62 8.99
N PHE A 112 -2.31 8.70 9.77
CA PHE A 112 -1.03 9.08 10.40
C PHE A 112 -0.59 8.00 11.39
N ASP A 113 0.70 7.66 11.38
CA ASP A 113 1.24 6.55 12.19
C ASP A 113 1.36 6.90 13.68
N TRP A 114 1.36 8.18 14.01
CA TRP A 114 1.26 8.69 15.38
C TRP A 114 0.65 10.08 15.38
N VAL A 115 -0.34 10.28 16.24
CA VAL A 115 -1.01 11.57 16.43
C VAL A 115 -0.96 11.91 17.91
N TYR A 116 -0.51 13.12 18.20
CA TYR A 116 -0.36 13.61 19.55
C TYR A 116 -0.94 15.00 19.68
N TYR A 117 -1.90 15.13 20.60
CA TYR A 117 -2.40 16.43 21.02
C TYR A 117 -1.34 17.09 21.91
N GLU A 118 -0.30 17.62 21.28
CA GLU A 118 0.91 18.10 21.96
C GLU A 118 0.65 19.35 22.79
N SER A 119 -0.13 20.29 22.25
CA SER A 119 -0.38 21.57 22.89
C SER A 119 -1.81 22.06 22.63
N LYS A 120 -2.21 23.14 23.34
CA LYS A 120 -3.45 23.84 23.01
C LYS A 120 -3.37 24.63 21.69
N ALA A 121 -2.19 24.72 21.08
CA ALA A 121 -1.93 25.54 19.90
C ALA A 121 -1.94 24.74 18.59
N HIS A 122 -1.65 23.44 18.64
CA HIS A 122 -1.57 22.57 17.47
C HIS A 122 -1.70 21.09 17.85
N THR A 123 -1.97 20.25 16.84
CA THR A 123 -1.87 18.79 16.93
C THR A 123 -0.64 18.34 16.16
N HIS A 124 0.21 17.54 16.79
CA HIS A 124 1.38 16.94 16.15
C HIS A 124 1.00 15.63 15.48
N CYS A 125 1.41 15.44 14.23
CA CYS A 125 1.19 14.20 13.48
C CYS A 125 2.50 13.75 12.84
N SER A 126 2.77 12.45 12.83
CA SER A 126 3.96 11.91 12.16
C SER A 126 3.71 10.58 11.46
N VAL A 127 4.60 10.26 10.52
CA VAL A 127 4.57 9.05 9.70
C VAL A 127 5.86 8.25 9.85
N LYS A 128 5.77 6.95 9.58
CA LYS A 128 6.94 6.06 9.45
C LYS A 128 7.82 6.51 8.28
N ALA A 129 9.12 6.22 8.38
CA ALA A 129 10.07 6.45 7.29
C ALA A 129 9.64 5.75 6.00
N GLU A 130 9.96 6.35 4.86
CA GLU A 130 9.87 5.69 3.56
C GLU A 130 10.71 4.39 3.54
N ASN A 131 11.86 4.40 4.23
CA ASN A 131 12.74 3.24 4.41
C ASN A 131 12.18 2.16 5.33
N SER A 132 11.07 2.43 6.04
CA SER A 132 10.31 1.34 6.61
C SER A 132 9.78 0.52 5.43
N VAL A 133 10.11 -0.77 5.39
CA VAL A 133 9.81 -1.68 4.28
C VAL A 133 8.35 -1.56 3.80
N ALA A 134 7.43 -1.09 4.68
CA ALA A 134 6.02 -0.83 4.45
C ALA A 134 5.67 0.38 3.56
N ALA A 135 6.56 1.34 3.32
CA ALA A 135 6.22 2.58 2.60
C ALA A 135 6.80 2.64 1.17
N LYS A 136 8.05 2.22 0.95
CA LYS A 136 8.73 2.30 -0.36
C LYS A 136 8.34 1.26 -1.39
N SER A 137 7.77 0.14 -0.98
CA SER A 137 7.43 -0.96 -1.87
C SER A 137 5.94 -1.13 -1.91
N GLY A 138 5.30 -0.48 -2.89
CA GLY A 138 4.00 -0.95 -3.38
C GLY A 138 3.99 -2.47 -3.41
N GLY A 139 2.89 -3.06 -2.97
CA GLY A 139 2.78 -4.48 -2.67
C GLY A 139 3.22 -5.32 -3.86
N CYS A 140 4.29 -6.07 -3.67
CA CYS A 140 4.86 -6.95 -4.67
C CYS A 140 5.13 -8.34 -4.11
N PHE A 141 5.29 -9.29 -5.02
CA PHE A 141 5.80 -10.64 -4.79
C PHE A 141 7.19 -10.78 -5.42
N PRO A 142 8.03 -11.71 -4.93
CA PRO A 142 9.32 -12.01 -5.54
C PRO A 142 9.13 -12.75 -6.87
N ALA A 143 10.16 -12.72 -7.72
CA ALA A 143 10.10 -13.27 -9.07
C ALA A 143 9.69 -14.76 -9.13
N GLU A 144 10.24 -15.56 -8.21
CA GLU A 144 10.08 -17.02 -8.15
C GLU A 144 8.84 -17.47 -7.38
N ALA A 145 8.03 -16.54 -6.84
CA ALA A 145 6.73 -16.90 -6.28
C ALA A 145 5.88 -17.61 -7.35
N ARG A 146 5.04 -18.57 -6.95
CA ARG A 146 4.31 -19.43 -7.89
C ARG A 146 2.82 -19.20 -7.84
N VAL A 147 2.19 -19.22 -9.02
CA VAL A 147 0.74 -19.25 -9.20
C VAL A 147 0.33 -20.58 -9.82
N SER A 148 -0.92 -21.01 -9.57
CA SER A 148 -1.55 -22.14 -10.26
C SER A 148 -2.39 -21.64 -11.43
N LEU A 149 -2.35 -22.37 -12.53
CA LEU A 149 -3.05 -22.06 -13.78
C LEU A 149 -4.27 -22.97 -13.98
N GLU A 150 -5.19 -22.53 -14.84
CA GLU A 150 -6.39 -23.30 -15.19
C GLU A 150 -6.09 -24.62 -15.92
N ASP A 151 -4.96 -24.70 -16.62
CA ASP A 151 -4.52 -25.90 -17.33
C ASP A 151 -3.89 -26.98 -16.41
N GLY A 152 -3.97 -26.78 -15.08
CA GLY A 152 -3.31 -27.62 -14.08
C GLY A 152 -1.80 -27.38 -13.96
N GLY A 153 -1.26 -26.42 -14.71
CA GLY A 153 0.12 -26.00 -14.63
C GLY A 153 0.39 -25.02 -13.48
N SER A 154 1.66 -24.69 -13.30
CA SER A 154 2.07 -23.62 -12.39
C SER A 154 3.19 -22.79 -13.03
N LYS A 155 3.08 -21.46 -12.91
CA LYS A 155 4.08 -20.50 -13.38
C LYS A 155 4.70 -19.71 -12.24
N SER A 156 5.92 -19.23 -12.47
CA SER A 156 6.49 -18.18 -11.63
C SER A 156 5.77 -16.84 -11.91
N VAL A 157 5.70 -15.96 -10.92
CA VAL A 157 5.04 -14.66 -11.06
C VAL A 157 5.70 -13.84 -12.16
N LYS A 158 7.03 -13.88 -12.31
CA LYS A 158 7.74 -13.17 -13.39
C LYS A 158 7.35 -13.60 -14.80
N ASP A 159 6.87 -14.83 -14.96
CA ASP A 159 6.56 -15.44 -16.25
C ASP A 159 5.07 -15.28 -16.66
N LEU A 160 4.27 -14.61 -15.83
CA LEU A 160 2.86 -14.31 -16.13
C LEU A 160 2.73 -13.41 -17.35
N LYS A 161 1.79 -13.77 -18.22
CA LYS A 161 1.50 -13.04 -19.47
C LYS A 161 -0.02 -12.89 -19.64
N PRO A 162 -0.47 -11.80 -20.30
CA PRO A 162 -1.88 -11.68 -20.66
C PRO A 162 -2.38 -12.93 -21.40
N GLY A 163 -3.55 -13.43 -20.99
CA GLY A 163 -4.10 -14.71 -21.43
C GLY A 163 -3.87 -15.87 -20.46
N ASP A 164 -2.97 -15.72 -19.48
CA ASP A 164 -2.89 -16.67 -18.37
C ASP A 164 -4.10 -16.53 -17.44
N ARG A 165 -4.75 -17.65 -17.12
CA ARG A 165 -5.83 -17.72 -16.13
C ARG A 165 -5.30 -18.32 -14.84
N VAL A 166 -5.25 -17.49 -13.80
CA VAL A 166 -4.64 -17.82 -12.50
C VAL A 166 -5.70 -18.05 -11.43
N LEU A 167 -5.37 -18.90 -10.47
CA LEU A 167 -6.26 -19.21 -9.35
C LEU A 167 -6.46 -17.99 -8.44
N GLY A 168 -7.70 -17.71 -8.07
CA GLY A 168 -8.13 -16.72 -7.09
C GLY A 168 -9.34 -17.25 -6.30
N ALA A 169 -10.06 -16.35 -5.64
CA ALA A 169 -11.28 -16.69 -4.91
C ALA A 169 -12.39 -15.65 -5.08
N ASP A 170 -13.64 -16.11 -5.04
CA ASP A 170 -14.82 -15.25 -5.01
C ASP A 170 -15.16 -14.78 -3.57
N ASP A 171 -16.21 -13.96 -3.44
CA ASP A 171 -16.65 -13.40 -2.15
C ASP A 171 -17.15 -14.47 -1.16
N GLU A 172 -17.48 -15.67 -1.64
CA GLU A 172 -17.91 -16.82 -0.83
C GLU A 172 -16.73 -17.70 -0.39
N GLY A 173 -15.53 -17.41 -0.91
CA GLY A 173 -14.30 -18.17 -0.66
C GLY A 173 -14.16 -19.42 -1.55
N ASN A 174 -14.96 -19.55 -2.60
CA ASN A 174 -14.80 -20.60 -3.60
C ASN A 174 -13.64 -20.24 -4.52
N LEU A 175 -12.87 -21.25 -4.91
CA LEU A 175 -11.76 -21.06 -5.82
C LEU A 175 -12.26 -20.82 -7.25
N VAL A 176 -11.72 -19.80 -7.91
CA VAL A 176 -12.10 -19.40 -9.27
C VAL A 176 -10.86 -19.07 -10.10
N TYR A 177 -10.88 -19.38 -11.40
CA TYR A 177 -9.82 -18.96 -12.31
C TYR A 177 -10.12 -17.59 -12.93
N SER A 178 -9.18 -16.66 -12.77
CA SER A 178 -9.28 -15.28 -13.22
C SER A 178 -8.21 -14.95 -14.25
N ASP A 179 -8.57 -14.15 -15.25
CA ASP A 179 -7.58 -13.62 -16.20
C ASP A 179 -6.56 -12.75 -15.48
N PHE A 180 -5.27 -12.99 -15.76
CA PHE A 180 -4.19 -12.06 -15.49
C PHE A 180 -4.24 -10.94 -16.53
N VAL A 181 -4.24 -9.70 -16.04
CA VAL A 181 -4.40 -8.49 -16.87
C VAL A 181 -3.02 -7.89 -17.21
N MET A 182 -2.26 -7.51 -16.19
CA MET A 182 -0.96 -6.83 -16.32
C MET A 182 -0.22 -6.78 -14.96
N PHE A 183 1.01 -6.26 -14.94
CA PHE A 183 1.66 -5.87 -13.70
C PHE A 183 1.41 -4.39 -13.38
N LEU A 184 1.01 -4.06 -12.15
CA LEU A 184 0.91 -2.68 -11.67
C LEU A 184 2.29 -2.06 -11.45
N ASP A 185 3.24 -2.87 -10.99
CA ASP A 185 4.67 -2.56 -10.82
C ASP A 185 5.48 -3.82 -11.15
N LYS A 186 6.63 -3.65 -11.79
CA LYS A 186 7.54 -4.72 -12.18
C LYS A 186 8.98 -4.24 -12.12
N ALA A 187 9.85 -4.98 -11.41
CA ALA A 187 11.28 -4.73 -11.39
C ALA A 187 12.06 -6.04 -11.36
N ASP A 188 12.79 -6.35 -12.43
CA ASP A 188 13.43 -7.66 -12.63
C ASP A 188 14.76 -7.82 -11.85
N ALA A 189 15.64 -6.82 -11.93
CA ALA A 189 17.02 -6.90 -11.44
C ALA A 189 17.24 -6.30 -10.04
N VAL A 190 16.17 -6.17 -9.25
CA VAL A 190 16.25 -5.60 -7.89
C VAL A 190 16.25 -6.72 -6.85
N LYS A 191 16.97 -6.51 -5.75
CA LYS A 191 16.76 -7.29 -4.53
C LYS A 191 15.93 -6.46 -3.57
N ARG A 192 14.89 -7.07 -2.98
CA ARG A 192 14.02 -6.43 -2.00
C ARG A 192 13.86 -7.32 -0.77
N VAL A 193 13.59 -6.69 0.36
CA VAL A 193 13.22 -7.39 1.59
C VAL A 193 11.73 -7.71 1.55
N PHE A 194 11.40 -8.97 1.78
CA PHE A 194 10.05 -9.52 1.83
C PHE A 194 9.73 -9.98 3.25
N TYR A 195 8.48 -9.76 3.66
CA TYR A 195 7.90 -10.43 4.82
C TYR A 195 7.48 -11.83 4.36
N VAL A 196 7.97 -12.84 5.06
CA VAL A 196 7.60 -14.23 4.82
C VAL A 196 6.62 -14.63 5.90
N ILE A 197 5.36 -14.79 5.49
CA ILE A 197 4.30 -15.32 6.34
C ILE A 197 4.32 -16.83 6.16
N GLU A 198 4.63 -17.56 7.24
CA GLU A 198 4.72 -19.01 7.23
C GLU A 198 3.63 -19.61 8.10
N THR A 199 2.82 -20.50 7.51
CA THR A 199 1.75 -21.21 8.21
C THR A 199 2.26 -22.47 8.89
N ARG A 200 1.60 -22.86 9.99
CA ARG A 200 1.97 -24.04 10.79
C ARG A 200 1.67 -25.35 10.06
N GLU A 201 0.40 -25.60 9.79
CA GLU A 201 -0.06 -26.82 9.12
C GLU A 201 -1.34 -26.55 8.30
N PRO A 202 -1.35 -26.89 7.00
CA PRO A 202 -0.21 -27.32 6.22
C PRO A 202 0.79 -26.16 6.06
N ARG A 203 2.08 -26.49 5.98
CA ARG A 203 3.14 -25.49 5.89
C ARG A 203 3.15 -24.84 4.51
N ARG A 204 2.94 -23.52 4.48
CA ARG A 204 2.97 -22.66 3.29
C ARG A 204 3.80 -21.42 3.60
N ARG A 205 4.45 -20.85 2.58
CA ARG A 205 5.29 -19.65 2.70
C ARG A 205 4.81 -18.62 1.69
N LEU A 206 4.30 -17.49 2.17
CA LEU A 206 3.91 -16.36 1.35
C LEU A 206 4.92 -15.21 1.57
N PRO A 207 5.91 -15.05 0.67
CA PRO A 207 6.78 -13.89 0.65
C PRO A 207 6.11 -12.72 -0.09
N LEU A 208 5.93 -11.59 0.59
CA LEU A 208 5.35 -10.38 0.02
C LEU A 208 5.94 -9.13 0.68
N THR A 209 5.96 -7.99 -0.02
CA THR A 209 6.49 -6.76 0.57
C THR A 209 5.57 -6.28 1.71
N ALA A 210 6.11 -5.51 2.64
CA ALA A 210 5.39 -5.09 3.84
C ALA A 210 4.03 -4.41 3.58
N ALA A 211 3.93 -3.62 2.49
CA ALA A 211 2.71 -2.92 2.09
C ALA A 211 1.72 -3.82 1.32
N HIS A 212 2.07 -5.06 1.02
CA HIS A 212 1.20 -5.94 0.27
C HIS A 212 0.02 -6.39 1.15
N LEU A 213 -1.21 -6.23 0.65
CA LEU A 213 -2.41 -6.67 1.37
C LEU A 213 -2.67 -8.15 1.14
N LEU A 214 -2.92 -8.87 2.22
CA LEU A 214 -3.43 -10.22 2.20
C LEU A 214 -4.71 -10.30 3.03
N PHE A 215 -5.44 -11.41 2.91
CA PHE A 215 -6.62 -11.64 3.72
C PHE A 215 -6.21 -12.36 4.99
N ALA A 216 -6.38 -11.70 6.14
CA ALA A 216 -6.09 -12.25 7.45
C ALA A 216 -7.32 -12.21 8.36
N GLY A 217 -7.47 -13.24 9.19
CA GLY A 217 -8.51 -13.36 10.21
C GLY A 217 -7.92 -13.42 11.61
N GLU A 218 -8.61 -12.83 12.59
CA GLU A 218 -8.20 -12.90 14.00
C GLU A 218 -8.44 -14.27 14.61
N GLN A 219 -9.57 -14.89 14.28
CA GLN A 219 -10.00 -16.21 14.77
C GLN A 219 -10.88 -16.88 13.72
N GLU A 220 -11.05 -18.19 13.86
CA GLU A 220 -11.89 -18.97 12.96
C GLU A 220 -13.36 -18.51 13.05
N GLY A 221 -13.99 -18.28 11.90
CA GLY A 221 -15.35 -17.73 11.82
C GLY A 221 -15.44 -16.20 11.84
N ALA A 222 -14.36 -15.47 12.16
CA ALA A 222 -14.30 -14.03 11.92
C ALA A 222 -14.15 -13.75 10.42
N PRO A 223 -14.80 -12.69 9.88
CA PRO A 223 -14.66 -12.35 8.47
C PRO A 223 -13.20 -11.94 8.16
N PRO A 224 -12.61 -12.43 7.05
CA PRO A 224 -11.30 -12.00 6.61
C PRO A 224 -11.26 -10.50 6.40
N ARG A 225 -10.14 -9.88 6.75
CA ARG A 225 -9.86 -8.47 6.46
C ARG A 225 -8.62 -8.34 5.61
N ALA A 226 -8.62 -7.35 4.73
CA ALA A 226 -7.41 -6.95 4.03
C ALA A 226 -6.45 -6.34 5.06
N THR A 227 -5.29 -6.97 5.23
CA THR A 227 -4.29 -6.63 6.25
C THR A 227 -2.94 -6.51 5.57
N TYR A 228 -2.17 -5.49 5.95
CA TYR A 228 -0.80 -5.33 5.45
C TYR A 228 0.09 -6.47 5.95
N ALA A 229 0.98 -6.97 5.09
CA ALA A 229 1.92 -8.02 5.47
C ALA A 229 2.77 -7.66 6.69
N SER A 230 3.11 -6.38 6.88
CA SER A 230 3.84 -5.92 8.07
C SER A 230 3.04 -5.94 9.37
N GLU A 231 1.73 -6.06 9.29
CA GLU A 231 0.81 -6.07 10.44
C GLU A 231 0.38 -7.47 10.82
N VAL A 232 0.64 -8.47 9.96
CA VAL A 232 0.35 -9.87 10.27
C VAL A 232 1.23 -10.35 11.42
N ARG A 233 0.61 -11.07 12.35
CA ARG A 233 1.27 -11.61 13.55
C ARG A 233 1.07 -13.13 13.63
N PRO A 234 2.02 -13.86 14.25
CA PRO A 234 1.80 -15.24 14.65
C PRO A 234 0.50 -15.41 15.44
N GLY A 235 -0.21 -16.52 15.19
CA GLY A 235 -1.52 -16.82 15.77
C GLY A 235 -2.72 -16.30 14.97
N GLN A 236 -2.53 -15.37 14.04
CA GLN A 236 -3.59 -15.00 13.08
C GLN A 236 -3.78 -16.08 12.02
N LEU A 237 -4.93 -16.04 11.33
CA LEU A 237 -5.26 -16.95 10.25
C LEU A 237 -5.01 -16.29 8.89
N VAL A 238 -4.46 -17.05 7.95
CA VAL A 238 -4.43 -16.73 6.51
C VAL A 238 -5.14 -17.83 5.75
N TYR A 239 -5.58 -17.53 4.52
CA TYR A 239 -6.42 -18.43 3.75
C TYR A 239 -5.61 -19.14 2.68
N ILE A 240 -5.63 -20.46 2.73
CA ILE A 240 -4.83 -21.34 1.89
C ILE A 240 -5.70 -22.28 1.06
N THR A 241 -5.06 -22.97 0.12
CA THR A 241 -5.63 -24.09 -0.63
C THR A 241 -4.64 -25.25 -0.67
N ASP A 242 -5.13 -26.48 -0.79
CA ASP A 242 -4.29 -27.69 -0.93
C ASP A 242 -3.90 -28.01 -2.39
N GLY A 243 -4.39 -27.22 -3.35
CA GLY A 243 -4.09 -27.37 -4.78
C GLY A 243 -5.17 -28.10 -5.59
N ASP A 244 -5.29 -27.63 -6.83
CA ASP A 244 -6.07 -28.03 -8.03
C ASP A 244 -7.57 -28.34 -7.89
N GLY A 245 -8.38 -27.46 -8.49
CA GLY A 245 -9.82 -27.33 -8.26
C GLY A 245 -10.73 -28.25 -9.08
N ASP A 246 -11.84 -28.64 -8.46
CA ASP A 246 -13.20 -28.12 -8.71
C ASP A 246 -14.01 -28.44 -7.43
N GLY A 247 -14.63 -27.43 -6.80
CA GLY A 247 -15.35 -27.58 -5.52
C GLY A 247 -14.53 -27.47 -4.22
N SER A 248 -13.23 -27.17 -4.29
CA SER A 248 -12.39 -26.91 -3.10
C SER A 248 -12.56 -25.47 -2.61
N ARG A 249 -12.81 -25.29 -1.31
CA ARG A 249 -12.95 -23.97 -0.66
C ARG A 249 -11.64 -23.56 0.01
N LEU A 250 -11.39 -22.26 0.11
CA LEU A 250 -10.29 -21.75 0.93
C LEU A 250 -10.41 -22.24 2.38
N GLN A 251 -9.27 -22.64 2.95
CA GLN A 251 -9.18 -23.10 4.33
C GLN A 251 -8.35 -22.11 5.16
N PRO A 252 -8.76 -21.82 6.40
CA PRO A 252 -7.93 -21.04 7.29
C PRO A 252 -6.71 -21.86 7.75
N ALA A 253 -5.55 -21.23 7.81
CA ALA A 253 -4.34 -21.79 8.38
C ALA A 253 -3.67 -20.77 9.31
N GLU A 254 -3.25 -21.25 10.49
CA GLU A 254 -2.59 -20.42 11.48
C GLU A 254 -1.19 -20.02 11.04
N VAL A 255 -0.88 -18.74 11.16
CA VAL A 255 0.46 -18.18 10.97
C VAL A 255 1.33 -18.60 12.15
N GLU A 256 2.36 -19.40 11.87
CA GLU A 256 3.34 -19.83 12.87
C GLU A 256 4.38 -18.74 13.13
N LYS A 257 4.87 -18.11 12.05
CA LYS A 257 5.92 -17.09 12.15
C LYS A 257 5.85 -16.10 10.99
N VAL A 258 6.32 -14.90 11.28
CA VAL A 258 6.53 -13.82 10.32
C VAL A 258 7.96 -13.34 10.46
N TYR A 259 8.71 -13.34 9.36
CA TYR A 259 10.13 -12.99 9.38
C TYR A 259 10.57 -12.39 8.04
N LEU A 260 11.77 -11.83 7.97
CA LEU A 260 12.25 -11.11 6.79
C LEU A 260 13.24 -11.94 5.97
N GLU A 261 13.08 -11.95 4.65
CA GLU A 261 14.03 -12.55 3.71
C GLU A 261 14.28 -11.61 2.53
N GLU A 262 15.51 -11.55 2.03
CA GLU A 262 15.84 -10.81 0.81
C GLU A 262 15.68 -11.72 -0.42
N MET A 263 14.89 -11.29 -1.39
CA MET A 263 14.62 -12.05 -2.61
C MET A 263 14.77 -11.19 -3.86
N ALA A 264 14.94 -11.84 -5.00
CA ALA A 264 15.11 -11.20 -6.29
C ALA A 264 13.77 -10.90 -6.97
N GLY A 265 13.72 -9.74 -7.62
CA GLY A 265 12.59 -9.25 -8.38
C GLY A 265 11.45 -8.73 -7.51
N SER A 266 10.59 -7.92 -8.12
CA SER A 266 9.43 -7.32 -7.46
C SER A 266 8.31 -7.15 -8.47
N TYR A 267 7.20 -7.86 -8.28
CA TYR A 267 6.09 -7.92 -9.24
C TYR A 267 4.75 -7.75 -8.55
N ALA A 268 3.90 -6.86 -9.06
CA ALA A 268 2.55 -6.61 -8.55
C ALA A 268 1.51 -7.05 -9.61
N PRO A 269 1.12 -8.33 -9.66
CA PRO A 269 0.19 -8.84 -10.66
C PRO A 269 -1.25 -8.34 -10.41
N LEU A 270 -1.93 -7.93 -11.47
CA LEU A 270 -3.35 -7.58 -11.46
C LEU A 270 -4.17 -8.65 -12.17
N THR A 271 -5.20 -9.16 -11.50
CA THR A 271 -6.21 -10.06 -12.08
C THR A 271 -7.56 -9.35 -12.21
N VAL A 272 -8.47 -9.92 -13.01
CA VAL A 272 -9.86 -9.45 -13.08
C VAL A 272 -10.59 -9.58 -11.74
N GLN A 273 -10.36 -10.67 -11.00
CA GLN A 273 -10.92 -10.85 -9.65
C GLN A 273 -10.32 -9.88 -8.62
N GLY A 274 -9.13 -9.33 -8.87
CA GLY A 274 -8.46 -8.41 -7.93
C GLY A 274 -7.82 -9.10 -6.73
N ASN A 275 -7.85 -10.43 -6.70
CA ASN A 275 -7.08 -11.29 -5.80
C ASN A 275 -6.47 -12.45 -6.62
N LEU A 276 -5.51 -13.13 -6.00
CA LEU A 276 -4.90 -14.33 -6.57
C LEU A 276 -4.28 -15.19 -5.47
N VAL A 277 -4.11 -16.47 -5.78
CA VAL A 277 -3.43 -17.45 -4.93
C VAL A 277 -1.97 -17.56 -5.34
N ILE A 278 -1.06 -17.21 -4.43
CA ILE A 278 0.39 -17.32 -4.61
C ILE A 278 0.97 -18.24 -3.56
N ASN A 279 1.80 -19.18 -3.98
CA ASN A 279 2.34 -20.24 -3.12
C ASN A 279 1.24 -20.93 -2.28
N GLN A 280 0.05 -21.08 -2.89
CA GLN A 280 -1.15 -21.67 -2.28
C GLN A 280 -1.75 -20.85 -1.13
N VAL A 281 -1.44 -19.55 -1.03
CA VAL A 281 -2.03 -18.62 -0.07
C VAL A 281 -2.74 -17.49 -0.82
N LEU A 282 -3.94 -17.11 -0.41
CA LEU A 282 -4.71 -16.03 -1.02
C LEU A 282 -4.10 -14.66 -0.65
N ALA A 283 -3.90 -13.81 -1.65
CA ALA A 283 -3.47 -12.44 -1.48
C ALA A 283 -4.27 -11.48 -2.37
N SER A 284 -4.30 -10.21 -1.99
CA SER A 284 -4.89 -9.13 -2.80
C SER A 284 -3.97 -8.80 -3.98
N CYS A 285 -4.50 -8.26 -5.08
CA CYS A 285 -3.68 -7.61 -6.12
C CYS A 285 -3.26 -6.17 -5.75
N TYR A 286 -3.74 -5.64 -4.62
CA TYR A 286 -3.62 -4.24 -4.24
C TYR A 286 -2.80 -4.04 -2.97
N ALA A 287 -2.26 -2.83 -2.78
CA ALA A 287 -1.25 -2.59 -1.75
C ALA A 287 -1.19 -1.19 -1.13
N VAL A 288 -2.14 -0.32 -1.43
CA VAL A 288 -2.13 1.08 -0.97
C VAL A 288 -3.45 1.51 -0.34
N LEU A 289 -4.56 0.84 -0.69
CA LEU A 289 -5.87 1.15 -0.13
C LEU A 289 -6.29 0.02 0.81
N GLU A 290 -6.41 0.34 2.09
CA GLU A 290 -6.85 -0.57 3.17
C GLU A 290 -8.19 -1.27 2.86
N GLN A 291 -8.98 -0.70 1.95
CA GLN A 291 -10.21 -1.30 1.44
C GLN A 291 -9.99 -1.87 0.03
N HIS A 292 -9.84 -3.20 -0.04
CA HIS A 292 -9.80 -3.97 -1.30
C HIS A 292 -10.90 -3.50 -2.27
N SER A 293 -12.12 -3.28 -1.80
CA SER A 293 -13.26 -2.84 -2.61
C SER A 293 -13.03 -1.48 -3.29
N LEU A 294 -12.40 -0.51 -2.61
CA LEU A 294 -12.11 0.81 -3.19
C LEU A 294 -11.03 0.72 -4.29
N ALA A 295 -9.96 -0.04 -4.03
CA ALA A 295 -8.95 -0.31 -5.05
C ALA A 295 -9.55 -1.03 -6.26
N HIS A 296 -10.39 -2.03 -5.99
CA HIS A 296 -11.08 -2.80 -7.02
C HIS A 296 -11.96 -1.92 -7.92
N TRP A 297 -12.67 -0.94 -7.34
CA TRP A 297 -13.42 0.07 -8.08
C TRP A 297 -12.53 1.01 -8.90
N ALA A 298 -11.42 1.49 -8.35
CA ALA A 298 -10.47 2.37 -9.06
C ALA A 298 -9.88 1.71 -10.32
N PHE A 299 -9.69 0.39 -10.29
CA PHE A 299 -9.23 -0.40 -11.44
C PHE A 299 -10.37 -1.00 -12.28
N ALA A 300 -11.64 -0.72 -11.97
CA ALA A 300 -12.77 -1.24 -12.71
C ALA A 300 -12.80 -0.83 -14.20
N PRO A 301 -12.46 0.43 -14.60
CA PRO A 301 -12.41 0.81 -16.01
C PRO A 301 -11.42 -0.04 -16.83
N VAL A 302 -10.23 -0.32 -16.28
CA VAL A 302 -9.23 -1.17 -16.93
C VAL A 302 -9.76 -2.59 -17.11
N ARG A 303 -10.35 -3.17 -16.06
CA ARG A 303 -10.89 -4.54 -16.10
C ARG A 303 -12.06 -4.66 -17.07
N MET A 304 -13.00 -3.70 -17.09
CA MET A 304 -14.10 -3.68 -18.06
C MET A 304 -13.58 -3.54 -19.50
N SER A 305 -12.57 -2.71 -19.72
CA SER A 305 -11.99 -2.54 -21.06
C SER A 305 -11.32 -3.82 -21.57
N TYR A 306 -10.65 -4.58 -20.68
CA TYR A 306 -10.06 -5.86 -21.01
C TYR A 306 -11.15 -6.93 -21.28
N ALA A 307 -12.14 -7.04 -20.38
CA ALA A 307 -13.25 -7.99 -20.52
C ALA A 307 -14.09 -7.74 -21.79
N ALA A 308 -14.35 -6.48 -22.13
CA ALA A 308 -15.02 -6.14 -23.38
C ALA A 308 -14.19 -6.55 -24.60
N LYS A 309 -12.87 -6.29 -24.58
CA LYS A 309 -11.99 -6.65 -25.69
C LYS A 309 -11.80 -8.16 -25.85
N SER A 310 -11.75 -8.92 -24.75
CA SER A 310 -11.67 -10.39 -24.80
C SER A 310 -12.94 -11.02 -25.36
N LEU A 311 -14.11 -10.41 -25.14
CA LEU A 311 -15.40 -10.84 -25.71
C LEU A 311 -15.52 -10.58 -27.22
N PHE A 312 -14.96 -9.47 -27.73
CA PHE A 312 -15.10 -9.08 -29.15
C PHE A 312 -13.96 -9.56 -30.06
N ALA A 313 -12.83 -10.05 -29.52
CA ALA A 313 -11.71 -10.55 -30.32
C ALA A 313 -10.99 -11.74 -29.63
N PRO A 314 -11.59 -12.95 -29.64
CA PRO A 314 -11.03 -14.10 -28.93
C PRO A 314 -9.69 -14.62 -29.50
N ARG A 315 -9.25 -14.16 -30.68
CA ARG A 315 -7.96 -14.50 -31.31
C ARG A 315 -7.48 -13.39 -32.25
N ASP A 316 -6.87 -12.33 -31.73
CA ASP A 316 -6.06 -11.43 -32.57
C ASP A 316 -4.56 -11.67 -32.31
N PRO A 317 -3.80 -12.24 -33.27
CA PRO A 317 -2.35 -12.44 -33.16
C PRO A 317 -1.57 -11.12 -33.02
N LEU A 318 -2.19 -9.97 -33.26
CA LEU A 318 -1.54 -8.66 -33.17
C LEU A 318 -1.26 -8.19 -31.73
N MET A 319 -1.74 -8.90 -30.70
CA MET A 319 -1.42 -8.61 -29.29
C MET A 319 -0.13 -9.22 -28.75
N VAL A 320 0.65 -9.95 -29.57
CA VAL A 320 1.99 -10.41 -29.18
C VAL A 320 2.97 -9.22 -28.98
N ASN A 321 2.66 -8.06 -29.59
CA ASN A 321 3.53 -6.87 -29.57
C ASN A 321 3.39 -5.95 -28.34
N SER A 322 2.61 -6.31 -27.31
CA SER A 322 2.53 -5.54 -26.05
C SER A 322 3.22 -6.23 -24.86
N THR A 323 3.95 -7.31 -25.12
CA THR A 323 4.50 -8.21 -24.08
C THR A 323 5.75 -7.69 -23.36
N VAL A 324 6.24 -6.50 -23.71
CA VAL A 324 7.35 -5.86 -23.00
C VAL A 324 6.82 -4.65 -22.23
N GLN A 325 6.27 -4.91 -21.04
CA GLN A 325 6.16 -3.86 -20.03
C GLN A 325 7.59 -3.54 -19.55
N GLU A 326 8.03 -2.31 -19.77
CA GLU A 326 9.30 -1.80 -19.22
C GLU A 326 9.24 -1.80 -17.68
N ASN A 327 10.41 -1.93 -17.04
CA ASN A 327 10.51 -1.90 -15.59
C ASN A 327 9.91 -0.60 -15.00
N GLY A 328 9.21 -0.75 -13.88
CA GLY A 328 8.62 0.32 -13.09
C GLY A 328 7.09 0.28 -13.01
N VAL A 329 6.54 1.29 -12.35
CA VAL A 329 5.10 1.43 -12.14
C VAL A 329 4.40 1.73 -13.46
N HIS A 330 3.36 0.97 -13.78
CA HIS A 330 2.54 1.13 -14.97
C HIS A 330 1.88 2.52 -15.00
N TRP A 331 1.78 3.14 -16.19
CA TRP A 331 1.32 4.53 -16.33
C TRP A 331 -0.06 4.77 -15.69
N TYR A 332 -0.99 3.83 -15.83
CA TYR A 332 -2.33 3.95 -15.25
C TYR A 332 -2.29 3.99 -13.72
N SER A 333 -1.38 3.23 -13.10
CA SER A 333 -1.20 3.21 -11.66
C SER A 333 -0.51 4.46 -11.11
N ARG A 334 0.21 5.24 -11.95
CA ARG A 334 0.84 6.51 -11.52
C ARG A 334 -0.16 7.66 -11.40
N HIS A 335 -1.34 7.52 -12.00
CA HIS A 335 -2.36 8.57 -12.09
C HIS A 335 -3.60 8.29 -11.21
N LEU A 336 -3.58 7.17 -10.49
CA LEU A 336 -4.55 6.82 -9.44
C LEU A 336 -4.00 7.21 -8.07
#